data_AF-A0A9C8MLS2-F1
#
_entry.id   AF-A0A9C8MLS2-F1
#
_cell.length_a   1.000
_cell.length_b   1.000
_cell.length_c   1.000
_cell.angle_alpha   90.00
_cell.angle_beta   90.00
_cell.angle_gamma   90.00
#
_symmetry.space_group_name_H-M   'P 1'
#
loop_
_entity.id
_entity.type
_entity.pdbx_description
1 polymer ?
#
loop_
_entity_poly.entity_id
_entity_poly.type
_entity_poly.pdbx_seq_one_letter_code
_entity_poly.pdbx_strand_id
1 'polypeptide(L)' 'CNLEWQEQCIDFHLNTAPVSTASKMQVRQPLNNKAIGRWKAFRPHTDEIEEYLLKQGISIE' A
#
# COMPACT_ATOMS: atom_id res chain seq x y z
N CYS A 1 2.56 -3.81 -21.13
CA CYS A 1 3.48 -2.66 -21.15
C CYS A 1 4.81 -2.93 -21.86
N ASN A 2 5.16 -4.15 -22.30
CA ASN A 2 6.35 -4.46 -23.14
C ASN A 2 7.66 -3.75 -22.74
N LEU A 3 7.87 -3.55 -21.44
CA LEU A 3 9.10 -3.00 -20.89
C LEU A 3 9.90 -4.14 -20.26
N GLU A 4 11.21 -4.09 -20.45
CA GLU A 4 12.15 -4.99 -19.78
C GLU A 4 12.21 -4.73 -18.27
N TRP A 5 12.52 -5.77 -17.51
CA TRP A 5 12.69 -5.69 -16.06
C TRP A 5 13.89 -4.81 -15.67
N GLN A 6 13.78 -4.12 -14.53
CA GLN A 6 14.85 -3.33 -13.93
C GLN A 6 14.96 -3.66 -12.44
N GLU A 7 16.13 -4.06 -11.96
CA GLU A 7 16.38 -4.40 -10.55
C GLU A 7 16.03 -3.23 -9.60
N GLN A 8 16.19 -1.98 -10.05
CA GLN A 8 15.88 -0.80 -9.26
C GLN A 8 14.39 -0.69 -8.90
N CYS A 9 13.50 -1.46 -9.54
CA CYS A 9 12.08 -1.49 -9.20
C CYS A 9 11.83 -1.96 -7.76
N ILE A 10 12.67 -2.83 -7.20
CA ILE A 10 12.56 -3.25 -5.79
C ILE A 10 13.27 -2.29 -4.83
N ASP A 11 14.27 -1.55 -5.31
CA ASP A 11 15.08 -0.59 -4.54
C ASP A 11 14.62 0.86 -4.69
N PHE A 12 13.32 1.09 -4.96
CA PHE A 12 12.74 2.42 -5.21
C PHE A 12 13.05 3.46 -4.12
N HIS A 13 13.21 3.01 -2.88
CA HIS A 13 13.48 3.84 -1.71
C HIS A 13 14.85 4.54 -1.77
N LEU A 14 15.77 4.06 -2.61
CA LEU A 14 17.10 4.67 -2.84
C LEU A 14 17.06 5.85 -3.82
N ASN A 15 15.96 6.06 -4.55
CA ASN A 15 15.84 7.14 -5.52
C ASN A 15 15.95 8.52 -4.83
N THR A 16 16.83 9.41 -5.29
CA THR A 16 17.09 10.72 -4.65
C THR A 16 16.11 11.81 -5.07
N ALA A 17 15.27 11.60 -6.09
CA ALA A 17 14.32 12.59 -6.58
C ALA A 17 13.36 13.09 -5.49
N PRO A 18 13.02 14.40 -5.47
CA PRO A 18 12.16 14.97 -4.44
C PRO A 18 10.76 14.35 -4.46
N VAL A 19 10.20 14.12 -3.27
CA VAL A 19 8.82 13.64 -3.10
C VAL A 19 8.04 14.68 -2.30
N SER A 20 6.99 15.22 -2.91
CA SER A 20 6.15 16.30 -2.35
C SER A 20 4.71 15.86 -2.13
N THR A 21 4.51 14.60 -1.76
CA THR A 21 3.18 14.00 -1.46
C THR A 21 3.08 13.65 0.02
N ALA A 22 1.86 13.52 0.55
CA ALA A 22 1.61 13.09 1.94
C ALA A 22 2.34 11.78 2.31
N SER A 23 2.51 10.87 1.34
CA SER A 23 3.20 9.59 1.55
C SER A 23 4.74 9.65 1.52
N LYS A 24 5.36 10.83 1.57
CA LYS A 24 6.83 11.02 1.50
C LYS A 24 7.60 10.08 2.41
N MET A 25 7.21 9.99 3.68
CA MET A 25 7.91 9.11 4.65
C MET A 25 7.73 7.63 4.33
N GLN A 26 6.60 7.23 3.75
CA GLN A 26 6.30 5.83 3.43
C GLN A 26 7.11 5.35 2.23
N VAL A 27 7.19 6.15 1.16
CA VAL A 27 7.93 5.79 -0.07
C VAL A 27 9.45 5.82 0.11
N ARG A 28 9.93 6.41 1.22
CA ARG A 28 11.35 6.44 1.62
C ARG A 28 11.75 5.27 2.51
N GLN A 29 10.92 4.25 2.61
CA GLN A 29 11.23 3.00 3.31
C GLN A 29 11.33 1.86 2.29
N PRO A 30 12.16 0.83 2.55
CA PRO A 30 12.12 -0.41 1.78
C PRO A 30 10.72 -1.02 1.76
N LEU A 31 10.44 -1.85 0.75
CA LEU A 31 9.20 -2.63 0.70
C LEU A 31 9.00 -3.40 2.01
N ASN A 32 7.85 -3.24 2.64
CA ASN A 32 7.55 -3.87 3.92
C ASN A 32 6.04 -4.06 4.11
N ASN A 33 5.67 -4.92 5.08
CA ASN A 33 4.29 -5.26 5.42
C ASN A 33 3.74 -4.49 6.64
N LYS A 34 4.44 -3.45 7.15
CA LYS A 34 4.08 -2.77 8.40
C LYS A 34 2.72 -2.06 8.38
N ALA A 35 2.19 -1.78 7.19
CA ALA A 35 0.90 -1.13 6.99
C ALA A 35 -0.28 -2.10 6.86
N ILE A 36 0.00 -3.40 6.64
CA ILE A 36 -1.05 -4.41 6.48
C ILE A 36 -1.85 -4.52 7.78
N GLY A 37 -3.19 -4.49 7.65
CA GLY A 37 -4.10 -4.66 8.78
C GLY A 37 -4.25 -3.45 9.70
N ARG A 38 -3.58 -2.31 9.48
CA ARG A 38 -3.72 -1.12 10.34
C ARG A 38 -5.16 -0.60 10.44
N TRP A 39 -5.95 -0.79 9.39
CA TRP A 39 -7.36 -0.40 9.36
C TRP A 39 -8.19 -1.14 10.43
N LYS A 40 -7.77 -2.34 10.86
CA LYS A 40 -8.51 -3.17 11.84
C LYS A 40 -8.67 -2.48 13.20
N ALA A 41 -7.82 -1.50 13.53
CA ALA A 41 -8.02 -0.66 14.71
C ALA A 41 -9.32 0.18 14.65
N PHE A 42 -9.83 0.43 13.45
CA PHE A 42 -11.06 1.17 13.18
C PHE A 42 -12.23 0.24 12.84
N ARG A 43 -12.06 -1.07 13.03
CA ARG A 43 -13.06 -2.08 12.67
C ARG A 43 -14.47 -1.82 13.21
N PRO A 44 -14.66 -1.27 14.43
CA PRO A 44 -16.00 -0.91 14.91
C PRO A 44 -16.76 0.12 14.05
N HIS A 45 -16.13 0.67 13.01
CA HIS A 45 -16.68 1.70 12.14
C HIS A 45 -16.59 1.34 10.64
N THR A 46 -16.32 0.08 10.28
CA THR A 46 -16.06 -0.34 8.89
C THR A 46 -17.09 -1.31 8.30
N ASP A 47 -18.22 -1.57 8.97
CA ASP A 47 -19.22 -2.56 8.53
C ASP A 47 -19.68 -2.36 7.08
N GLU A 48 -20.06 -1.14 6.70
CA GLU A 48 -20.57 -0.84 5.34
C GLU A 48 -19.51 -1.09 4.25
N ILE A 49 -18.24 -0.74 4.52
CA ILE A 49 -17.17 -0.94 3.55
C ILE A 49 -16.72 -2.41 3.52
N GLU A 50 -16.73 -3.13 4.66
CA GLU A 50 -16.47 -4.57 4.71
C GLU A 50 -17.51 -5.33 3.86
N GLU A 51 -18.80 -5.01 4.00
CA GLU A 51 -19.86 -5.62 3.19
C GLU A 51 -19.69 -5.30 1.69
N TYR A 52 -19.36 -4.06 1.36
CA TYR A 52 -19.10 -3.65 -0.02
C TYR A 52 -17.94 -4.43 -0.65
N LEU A 53 -16.81 -4.55 0.05
CA LEU A 53 -15.61 -5.25 -0.43
C LEU A 53 -15.89 -6.75 -0.62
N LEU A 54 -16.60 -7.38 0.31
CA LEU A 54 -17.02 -8.78 0.19
C LEU A 54 -17.90 -9.02 -1.05
N LYS A 55 -18.84 -8.11 -1.36
CA LYS A 55 -19.65 -8.18 -2.59
C LYS A 55 -18.82 -8.07 -3.87
N GLN A 56 -17.67 -7.40 -3.83
CA GLN A 56 -16.72 -7.33 -4.94
C GLN A 56 -15.76 -8.53 -5.01
N GLY A 57 -15.89 -9.52 -4.11
CA GLY A 57 -15.01 -10.68 -4.04
C GLY A 57 -13.65 -10.40 -3.40
N ILE A 58 -13.53 -9.29 -2.66
CA ILE A 58 -12.31 -8.93 -1.94
C ILE A 58 -12.42 -9.48 -0.52
N SER A 59 -11.48 -10.35 -0.14
CA SER A 59 -11.40 -10.89 1.22
C SER A 59 -10.97 -9.81 2.24
N ILE A 60 -11.54 -9.89 3.44
CA ILE A 60 -11.30 -8.96 4.57
C ILE A 60 -10.45 -9.58 5.69
N GLU A 61 -9.85 -10.76 5.45
CA GLU A 61 -8.95 -11.43 6.41
C GLU A 61 -7.67 -10.65 6.74
#